data_AF-A0A9C7QEI3-F1
#
_entry.id   AF-A0A9C7QEI3-F1
#
_cell.length_a   1.000
_cell.length_b   1.000
_cell.length_c   1.000
_cell.angle_alpha   90.00
_cell.angle_beta   90.00
_cell.angle_gamma   90.00
#
_symmetry.space_group_name_H-M   'P 1'
#
loop_
_entity.id
_entity.type
_entity.pdbx_description
1 polymer ?
#
loop_
_entity_poly.entity_id
_entity_poly.type
_entity_poly.pdbx_seq_one_letter_code
_entity_poly.pdbx_strand_id
1 'polypeptide(L)'
;MALTNKYLADLLETVKKRNPGEPEFIQAVTEVFETLQPVAEKRQDLIDAGVFDRIVEPERQIIFRVPWVDDNGKVQVNRGFRIQFNSAIGPYKGGIRLHPSVYIGIIKFLGFEQ
;
A
#
# COMPACT_ATOMS: atom_id res chain seq x y z
N MET A 1 -4.70 18.68 6.60
CA MET A 1 -6.04 19.30 6.82
C MET A 1 -6.98 18.16 7.12
N ALA A 2 -7.81 18.22 8.17
CA ALA A 2 -8.72 17.11 8.46
C ALA A 2 -9.63 16.81 7.26
N LEU A 3 -9.79 15.53 6.92
CA LEU A 3 -10.71 15.04 5.88
C LEU A 3 -12.15 15.48 6.21
N THR A 4 -12.75 16.28 5.33
CA THR A 4 -14.15 16.74 5.43
C THR A 4 -15.07 16.01 4.46
N ASN A 5 -14.54 15.41 3.39
CA ASN A 5 -15.32 14.60 2.47
C ASN A 5 -15.70 13.26 3.12
N LYS A 6 -17.01 13.05 3.33
CA LYS A 6 -17.54 11.87 4.02
C LYS A 6 -17.15 10.55 3.34
N TYR A 7 -17.20 10.49 2.00
CA TYR A 7 -16.85 9.27 1.27
C TYR A 7 -15.39 8.88 1.50
N LEU A 8 -14.45 9.82 1.39
CA LEU A 8 -13.04 9.55 1.65
C LEU A 8 -12.77 9.19 3.11
N ALA A 9 -13.48 9.81 4.06
CA ALA A 9 -13.38 9.48 5.48
C ALA A 9 -13.86 8.04 5.75
N ASP A 10 -15.02 7.65 5.23
CA ASP A 10 -15.59 6.30 5.37
C ASP A 10 -14.68 5.24 4.70
N LEU A 11 -14.10 5.58 3.54
CA LEU A 11 -13.14 4.73 2.86
C LEU A 11 -11.84 4.57 3.66
N LEU A 12 -11.31 5.65 4.24
CA LEU A 12 -10.13 5.60 5.10
C LEU A 12 -10.37 4.70 6.33
N GLU A 13 -11.55 4.76 6.94
CA GLU A 13 -11.92 3.84 8.02
C GLU A 13 -11.98 2.38 7.55
N THR A 14 -12.42 2.14 6.32
CA THR A 14 -12.36 0.81 5.70
C THR A 14 -10.91 0.35 5.51
N VAL A 15 -10.02 1.23 5.03
CA VAL A 15 -8.58 0.95 4.89
C VAL A 15 -7.96 0.60 6.23
N LYS A 16 -8.24 1.37 7.29
CA LYS A 16 -7.76 1.09 8.66
C LYS A 16 -8.22 -0.27 9.17
N LYS A 17 -9.49 -0.62 8.95
CA LYS A 17 -10.06 -1.90 9.37
C LYS A 17 -9.46 -3.10 8.64
N ARG A 18 -9.17 -2.97 7.34
CA ARG A 18 -8.57 -4.05 6.53
C ARG A 18 -7.09 -4.26 6.79
N ASN A 19 -6.39 -3.21 7.20
CA ASN A 19 -4.93 -3.20 7.31
C ASN A 19 -4.47 -2.90 8.76
N PRO A 20 -4.96 -3.66 9.76
CA PRO A 20 -4.60 -3.42 11.16
C PRO A 20 -3.09 -3.66 11.35
N GLY A 21 -2.43 -2.75 12.07
CA GLY A 21 -1.00 -2.86 12.35
C GLY A 21 -0.07 -2.41 11.22
N GLU A 22 -0.60 -1.68 10.24
CA GLU A 22 0.20 -1.06 9.16
C GLU A 22 0.14 0.48 9.21
N PRO A 23 0.66 1.11 10.28
CA PRO A 23 0.53 2.55 10.50
C PRO A 23 1.17 3.38 9.38
N GLU A 24 2.30 2.97 8.82
CA GLU A 24 2.97 3.70 7.73
C GLU A 24 2.11 3.73 6.46
N PHE A 25 1.43 2.63 6.15
CA PHE A 25 0.54 2.57 5.00
C PHE A 25 -0.73 3.42 5.22
N ILE A 26 -1.34 3.31 6.40
CA ILE A 26 -2.51 4.11 6.77
C ILE A 26 -2.19 5.60 6.74
N GLN A 27 -1.01 5.99 7.22
CA GLN A 27 -0.55 7.37 7.19
C GLN A 27 -0.45 7.88 5.75
N ALA A 28 0.23 7.16 4.86
CA ALA A 28 0.37 7.57 3.47
C ALA A 28 -0.98 7.69 2.74
N VAL A 29 -1.90 6.73 2.96
CA VAL A 29 -3.26 6.84 2.40
C VAL A 29 -4.00 8.06 2.93
N THR A 30 -3.85 8.37 4.23
CA THR A 30 -4.45 9.57 4.84
C THR A 30 -3.92 10.83 4.17
N GLU A 31 -2.60 10.98 4.06
CA GLU A 31 -1.95 12.14 3.45
C GLU A 31 -2.37 12.32 1.99
N VAL A 32 -2.38 11.25 1.19
CA VAL A 32 -2.85 11.29 -0.20
C VAL A 32 -4.32 11.69 -0.26
N PHE A 33 -5.20 11.13 0.59
CA PHE A 33 -6.62 11.50 0.61
C PHE A 33 -6.86 12.96 0.99
N GLU A 34 -6.11 13.51 1.94
CA GLU A 34 -6.17 14.93 2.26
C GLU A 34 -5.86 15.81 1.04
N THR A 35 -4.90 15.40 0.19
CA THR A 35 -4.56 16.14 -1.03
C THR A 35 -5.57 15.93 -2.17
N LEU A 36 -6.20 14.75 -2.26
CA LEU A 36 -7.14 14.41 -3.32
C LEU A 36 -8.59 14.82 -3.02
N GLN A 37 -8.89 15.28 -1.80
CA GLN A 37 -10.23 15.70 -1.42
C GLN A 37 -10.89 16.68 -2.41
N PRO A 38 -10.23 17.75 -2.90
CA PRO A 38 -10.84 18.66 -3.87
C PRO A 38 -11.17 17.99 -5.21
N VAL A 39 -10.47 16.91 -5.56
CA VAL A 39 -10.77 16.09 -6.75
C VAL A 39 -12.02 15.26 -6.51
N ALA A 40 -12.10 14.58 -5.38
CA ALA A 40 -13.29 13.79 -5.00
C ALA A 40 -14.56 14.66 -4.95
N GLU A 41 -14.46 15.90 -4.44
CA GLU A 41 -15.58 16.85 -4.39
C GLU A 41 -16.05 17.32 -5.78
N LYS A 42 -15.14 17.40 -6.76
CA LYS A 42 -15.45 17.92 -8.12
C LYS A 42 -15.71 16.82 -9.15
N ARG A 43 -15.33 15.57 -8.86
CA ARG A 43 -15.31 14.46 -9.81
C ARG A 43 -16.06 13.25 -9.27
N GLN A 44 -17.39 13.40 -9.18
CA GLN A 44 -18.30 12.32 -8.77
C GLN A 44 -18.17 11.09 -9.69
N ASP A 45 -17.86 11.29 -10.96
CA ASP A 45 -17.61 10.22 -11.93
C ASP A 45 -16.47 9.27 -11.49
N LEU A 46 -15.45 9.77 -10.79
CA LEU A 46 -14.35 8.94 -10.28
C LEU A 46 -14.76 8.16 -9.02
N ILE A 47 -15.64 8.73 -8.20
CA ILE A 47 -16.23 8.05 -7.03
C ILE A 47 -17.12 6.91 -7.51
N ASP A 48 -18.02 7.19 -8.46
CA ASP A 48 -18.96 6.20 -8.98
C ASP A 48 -18.22 5.06 -9.72
N ALA A 49 -17.10 5.37 -10.37
CA ALA A 49 -16.21 4.38 -10.98
C ALA A 49 -15.29 3.65 -9.96
N GLY A 50 -15.43 3.91 -8.66
CA GLY A 50 -14.66 3.28 -7.58
C GLY A 50 -13.16 3.48 -7.72
N VAL A 51 -12.70 4.64 -8.22
CA VAL A 51 -11.27 4.90 -8.46
C VAL A 51 -10.52 4.99 -7.13
N PHE A 52 -11.09 5.68 -6.13
CA PHE A 52 -10.48 5.81 -4.81
C PHE A 52 -10.45 4.48 -4.06
N ASP A 53 -11.49 3.64 -4.18
CA ASP A 53 -11.49 2.29 -3.61
C ASP A 53 -10.39 1.41 -4.21
N ARG A 54 -10.15 1.52 -5.53
CA ARG A 54 -9.16 0.70 -6.23
C ARG A 54 -7.73 1.17 -6.00
N ILE A 55 -7.49 2.48 -5.87
CA ILE A 55 -6.12 3.00 -5.75
C ILE A 55 -5.49 2.68 -4.39
N VAL A 56 -6.28 2.43 -3.35
CA VAL A 56 -5.79 2.07 -2.01
C VAL A 56 -5.64 0.57 -1.78
N GLU A 57 -6.01 -0.27 -2.74
CA GLU A 57 -5.85 -1.72 -2.64
C GLU A 57 -4.84 -2.18 -3.71
N PRO A 58 -3.72 -2.82 -3.33
CA PRO A 58 -2.78 -3.34 -4.31
C PRO A 58 -3.43 -4.35 -5.25
N GLU A 59 -3.15 -4.26 -6.55
CA GLU A 59 -3.59 -5.27 -7.53
C GLU A 59 -3.12 -6.68 -7.16
N ARG A 60 -1.90 -6.81 -6.59
CA ARG A 60 -1.38 -8.09 -6.12
C ARG A 60 -0.36 -7.93 -4.99
N GLN A 61 -0.44 -8.85 -4.02
CA GLN A 61 0.52 -8.97 -2.93
C GLN A 61 1.09 -10.38 -2.90
N ILE A 62 2.41 -10.53 -2.96
CA ILE A 62 3.09 -11.82 -2.95
C ILE A 62 3.99 -11.87 -1.72
N ILE A 63 3.77 -12.88 -0.88
CA ILE A 63 4.57 -13.16 0.31
C ILE A 63 5.15 -14.56 0.15
N PHE A 64 6.46 -14.71 0.28
CA PHE A 64 7.13 -15.98 0.04
C PHE A 64 8.29 -16.22 0.99
N ARG A 65 8.64 -17.50 1.18
CA ARG A 65 9.78 -17.92 1.99
C ARG A 65 11.05 -17.89 1.14
N VAL A 66 12.15 -17.40 1.72
CA VAL A 66 13.49 -17.38 1.11
C VAL A 66 14.45 -18.18 1.99
N PRO A 67 14.62 -19.49 1.74
CA PRO A 67 15.62 -20.30 2.42
C PRO A 67 17.00 -20.09 1.76
N TRP A 68 18.06 -20.04 2.57
CA TRP A 68 19.44 -19.97 2.11
C TRP A 68 20.37 -20.62 3.14
N VAL A 69 21.62 -20.87 2.75
CA VAL A 69 22.65 -21.47 3.62
C VAL A 69 23.77 -20.45 3.79
N ASP A 70 24.16 -20.19 5.03
CA ASP A 70 25.26 -19.27 5.34
C ASP A 70 26.64 -19.93 5.21
N ASP A 71 27.70 -19.13 5.33
CA ASP A 71 29.09 -19.60 5.19
C ASP A 71 29.49 -20.66 6.24
N ASN A 72 28.73 -20.79 7.35
CA ASN A 72 28.93 -21.83 8.36
C ASN A 72 28.12 -23.12 8.07
N GLY A 73 27.45 -23.19 6.92
CA GLY A 73 26.59 -24.31 6.55
C GLY A 73 25.24 -24.34 7.29
N LYS A 74 24.86 -23.27 8.00
CA LYS A 74 23.59 -23.20 8.73
C LYS A 74 22.48 -22.70 7.82
N VAL A 75 21.34 -23.38 7.87
CA VAL A 75 20.13 -22.98 7.14
C VAL A 75 19.51 -21.75 7.79
N GLN A 76 19.25 -20.74 6.97
CA GLN A 76 18.60 -19.49 7.31
C GLN A 76 17.29 -19.36 6.54
N VAL A 77 16.31 -18.69 7.11
CA VAL A 77 15.00 -18.48 6.49
C VAL A 77 14.56 -17.05 6.68
N ASN A 78 14.33 -16.35 5.56
CA ASN A 78 13.77 -15.00 5.55
C ASN A 78 12.42 -15.00 4.82
N ARG A 79 11.69 -13.88 4.96
CA ARG A 79 10.45 -13.62 4.25
C ARG A 79 10.70 -12.59 3.16
N GLY A 80 10.30 -12.91 1.93
CA GLY A 80 10.27 -12.01 0.79
C GLY A 80 8.88 -11.42 0.58
N PHE A 81 8.83 -10.20 0.05
CA PHE A 81 7.61 -9.48 -0.28
C PHE A 81 7.71 -8.89 -1.69
N ARG A 82 6.61 -8.95 -2.45
CA ARG A 82 6.43 -8.14 -3.66
C ARG A 82 5.01 -7.62 -3.70
N ILE A 83 4.88 -6.31 -3.57
CA ILE A 83 3.60 -5.59 -3.70
C ILE A 83 3.57 -4.96 -5.09
N GLN A 84 2.60 -5.35 -5.88
CA GLN A 84 2.32 -4.85 -7.21
C GLN A 84 1.10 -3.95 -7.07
N PHE A 85 1.33 -2.65 -6.82
CA PHE A 85 0.26 -1.77 -6.35
C PHE A 85 -0.70 -1.39 -7.47
N ASN A 86 -0.18 -0.77 -8.54
CA ASN A 86 -0.98 -0.33 -9.67
C ASN A 86 -0.21 -0.46 -10.99
N SER A 87 -0.89 -0.85 -12.07
CA SER A 87 -0.33 -1.00 -13.42
C SER A 87 -1.02 -0.13 -14.48
N ALA A 88 -1.85 0.83 -14.08
CA ALA A 88 -2.67 1.62 -15.00
C ALA A 88 -1.86 2.40 -16.04
N ILE A 89 -0.62 2.79 -15.73
CA ILE A 89 0.27 3.55 -16.63
C ILE A 89 1.47 2.74 -17.13
N GLY A 90 1.49 1.42 -16.91
CA GLY A 90 2.57 0.54 -17.38
C GLY A 90 2.93 -0.56 -16.38
N PRO A 91 4.02 -1.31 -16.65
CA PRO A 91 4.47 -2.38 -15.78
C PRO A 91 4.83 -1.87 -14.37
N TYR A 92 4.60 -2.71 -13.34
CA TYR A 92 4.95 -2.37 -11.96
C TYR A 92 6.41 -1.95 -11.81
N LYS A 93 6.65 -0.76 -11.26
CA LYS A 93 7.99 -0.23 -10.99
C LYS A 93 8.19 -0.01 -9.49
N GLY A 94 9.38 -0.33 -9.01
CA GLY A 94 9.75 -0.16 -7.61
C GLY A 94 10.98 -0.99 -7.24
N GLY A 95 11.78 -0.49 -6.30
CA GLY A 95 13.02 -1.13 -5.85
C GLY A 95 12.80 -2.40 -5.02
N ILE A 96 13.90 -2.95 -4.51
CA ILE A 96 13.93 -4.05 -3.54
C ILE A 96 14.64 -3.53 -2.28
N ARG A 97 14.06 -3.75 -1.10
CA ARG A 97 14.66 -3.37 0.18
C ARG A 97 15.02 -4.63 0.97
N LEU A 98 16.30 -4.78 1.27
CA LEU A 98 16.83 -5.83 2.15
C LEU A 98 17.26 -5.18 3.46
N HIS A 99 16.37 -5.18 4.45
CA HIS A 99 16.64 -4.60 5.77
C HIS A 99 15.84 -5.36 6.84
N PRO A 100 16.39 -5.60 8.05
CA PRO A 100 15.70 -6.37 9.09
C PRO A 100 14.39 -5.76 9.57
N SER A 101 14.16 -4.46 9.37
CA SER A 101 12.89 -3.81 9.72
C SER A 101 11.77 -4.06 8.71
N VAL A 102 12.04 -4.68 7.56
CA VAL A 102 11.04 -4.87 6.50
C VAL A 102 9.94 -5.82 6.95
N TYR A 103 8.70 -5.33 6.90
CA TYR A 103 7.49 -6.12 6.99
C TYR A 103 6.46 -5.62 5.96
N ILE A 104 5.31 -6.29 5.85
CA ILE A 104 4.34 -6.02 4.78
C ILE A 104 3.85 -4.56 4.76
N GLY A 105 3.62 -3.94 5.92
CA GLY A 105 3.15 -2.56 6.02
C GLY A 105 4.13 -1.57 5.40
N ILE A 106 5.43 -1.70 5.68
CA ILE A 106 6.47 -0.86 5.06
C ILE A 106 6.52 -1.03 3.54
N ILE A 107 6.41 -2.26 3.02
CA ILE A 107 6.47 -2.46 1.57
C ILE A 107 5.19 -1.98 0.89
N LYS A 108 4.03 -2.08 1.54
CA LYS A 108 2.77 -1.57 1.02
C LYS A 108 2.74 -0.04 1.01
N PHE A 109 3.19 0.59 2.09
CA PHE A 109 3.48 2.04 2.16
C PHE A 109 4.38 2.49 0.99
N LEU A 110 5.56 1.89 0.86
CA LEU A 110 6.51 2.28 -0.20
C LEU A 110 5.96 2.01 -1.59
N GLY A 111 5.13 0.97 -1.77
CA GLY A 111 4.50 0.66 -3.05
C GLY A 111 3.35 1.59 -3.42
N PHE A 112 2.70 2.21 -2.44
CA PHE A 112 1.60 3.17 -2.65
C PHE A 112 2.13 4.54 -3.11
N GLU A 113 3.27 4.98 -2.57
CA GLU A 113 3.92 6.26 -2.88
C GLU A 113 4.77 6.24 -4.17
N GLN A 114 4.96 5.08 -4.81
CA GLN A 114 5.93 4.87 -5.90
C GLN A 114 5.36 5.13 -7.29
#